data_AF-A0A4U7JHZ9-F1
#
_entry.id   AF-A0A4U7JHZ9-F1
#
_cell.length_a   1.000
_cell.length_b   1.000
_cell.length_c   1.000
_cell.angle_alpha   90.00
_cell.angle_beta   90.00
_cell.angle_gamma   90.00
#
_symmetry.space_group_name_H-M   'P 1'
#
loop_
_entity.id
_entity.type
_entity.pdbx_description
1 polymer ?
#
loop_
_entity_poly.entity_id
_entity_poly.type
_entity_poly.pdbx_seq_one_letter_code
_entity_poly.pdbx_strand_id
1 'polypeptide(L)'
;MENINTGHYMVSKKKFLPSYKIINPVIDTNLITIKLFLSTTYYNLFDSNLFYNFVMLLDTNLSIVSYHINRELMISNINLCQGLNFREENMGISSVSECLHKQEICTMQYYQNENIAFQCLTNCTIPIIINDKTVAYLSTFFMHSKYDAISVNYFKMYAKLLDSTLQFHNLKLNITEYACKTMLPSFSMESLSFCELEVLDQINKGYTNKEIANRLFISENTVKSYVQIISQKLSCENRTQIAVNSVLYSILKYI
;
A
#
# COMPACT_ATOMS: atom_id res chain seq x y z
N MET A 1 22.44 -47.87 -31.91
CA MET A 1 21.20 -47.72 -32.68
C MET A 1 20.18 -47.09 -31.74
N GLU A 2 20.09 -45.77 -31.83
CA GLU A 2 19.11 -44.93 -31.15
C GLU A 2 17.72 -45.24 -31.70
N ASN A 3 16.71 -45.19 -30.83
CA ASN A 3 15.34 -44.86 -31.23
C ASN A 3 14.69 -44.14 -30.06
N ILE A 4 14.99 -42.83 -29.99
CA ILE A 4 14.24 -41.88 -29.19
C ILE A 4 13.02 -41.52 -30.04
N ASN A 5 11.84 -41.98 -29.62
CA ASN A 5 10.57 -41.54 -30.17
C ASN A 5 10.35 -40.06 -29.85
N THR A 6 10.76 -39.18 -30.77
CA THR A 6 10.38 -37.77 -30.82
C THR A 6 9.03 -37.67 -31.52
N GLY A 7 7.97 -37.38 -30.77
CA GLY A 7 6.62 -37.38 -31.35
C GLY A 7 5.52 -36.86 -30.47
N HIS A 8 5.77 -35.82 -29.67
CA HIS A 8 4.69 -34.97 -29.18
C HIS A 8 4.82 -33.59 -29.81
N TYR A 9 4.06 -33.42 -30.89
CA TYR A 9 3.75 -32.15 -31.53
C TYR A 9 3.38 -31.13 -30.45
N MET A 10 4.30 -30.22 -30.15
CA MET A 10 3.96 -28.96 -29.48
C MET A 10 3.03 -28.22 -30.42
N VAL A 11 1.75 -28.17 -30.07
CA VAL A 11 0.78 -27.25 -30.67
C VAL A 11 1.44 -25.87 -30.67
N SER A 12 1.62 -25.30 -31.86
CA SER A 12 2.25 -23.98 -32.02
C SER A 12 1.35 -22.94 -31.36
N LYS A 13 1.60 -22.63 -30.08
CA LYS A 13 0.99 -21.48 -29.41
C LYS A 13 1.36 -20.24 -30.23
N LYS A 14 0.36 -19.45 -30.63
CA LYS A 14 0.55 -18.14 -31.26
C LYS A 14 1.48 -17.34 -30.35
N LYS A 15 2.73 -17.12 -30.76
CA LYS A 15 3.63 -16.24 -30.02
C LYS A 15 3.14 -14.81 -30.22
N PHE A 16 2.89 -14.10 -29.13
CA PHE A 16 2.39 -12.74 -29.18
C PHE A 16 3.56 -11.78 -29.42
N LEU A 17 3.57 -11.11 -30.58
CA LEU A 17 4.48 -10.01 -30.86
C LEU A 17 4.00 -8.80 -30.05
N PRO A 18 4.90 -8.06 -29.39
CA PRO A 18 4.47 -7.09 -28.41
C PRO A 18 3.73 -5.93 -29.07
N SER A 19 2.41 -5.85 -28.86
CA SER A 19 1.63 -4.65 -29.13
C SER A 19 1.66 -3.78 -27.88
N TYR A 20 2.63 -2.89 -27.81
CA TYR A 20 2.78 -1.97 -26.69
C TYR A 20 1.67 -0.90 -26.73
N LYS A 21 0.46 -1.28 -26.34
CA LYS A 21 -0.66 -0.37 -26.21
C LYS A 21 -0.51 0.43 -24.93
N ILE A 22 -0.51 1.76 -25.07
CA ILE A 22 -0.46 2.70 -23.96
C ILE A 22 -1.86 3.29 -23.81
N ILE A 23 -2.40 3.24 -22.61
CA ILE A 23 -3.69 3.85 -22.25
C ILE A 23 -3.53 4.68 -20.98
N ASN A 24 -4.44 5.62 -20.75
CA ASN A 24 -4.45 6.38 -19.50
C ASN A 24 -4.87 5.46 -18.35
N PRO A 25 -4.05 5.34 -17.29
CA PRO A 25 -4.43 4.54 -16.13
C PRO A 25 -5.69 5.11 -15.45
N VAL A 26 -6.55 4.22 -14.98
CA VAL A 26 -7.67 4.55 -14.12
C VAL A 26 -7.11 4.81 -12.72
N ILE A 27 -7.11 6.08 -12.31
CA ILE A 27 -6.58 6.51 -11.02
C ILE A 27 -7.76 6.87 -10.12
N ASP A 28 -7.85 6.21 -8.96
CA ASP A 28 -8.76 6.56 -7.88
C ASP A 28 -7.97 6.94 -6.61
N THR A 29 -8.69 7.38 -5.57
CA THR A 29 -8.09 7.78 -4.29
C THR A 29 -7.30 6.64 -3.65
N ASN A 30 -7.82 5.41 -3.69
CA ASN A 30 -7.15 4.23 -3.15
C ASN A 30 -5.81 3.98 -3.84
N LEU A 31 -5.79 4.05 -5.17
CA LEU A 31 -4.60 3.84 -5.98
C LEU A 31 -3.54 4.94 -5.77
N ILE A 32 -3.97 6.19 -5.57
CA ILE A 32 -3.06 7.28 -5.18
C ILE A 32 -2.42 6.97 -3.83
N THR A 33 -3.22 6.58 -2.84
CA THR A 33 -2.72 6.19 -1.51
C THR A 33 -1.74 5.02 -1.60
N ILE A 34 -2.07 3.96 -2.34
CA ILE A 34 -1.18 2.82 -2.56
C ILE A 34 0.12 3.27 -3.25
N LYS A 35 0.05 4.12 -4.27
CA LYS A 35 1.23 4.66 -4.97
C LYS A 35 2.13 5.46 -4.04
N LEU A 36 1.56 6.24 -3.12
CA LEU A 36 2.31 6.99 -2.09
C LEU A 36 2.97 6.05 -1.07
N PHE A 37 2.28 4.99 -0.65
CA PHE A 37 2.84 3.96 0.23
C PHE A 37 3.98 3.19 -0.43
N LEU A 38 3.84 2.88 -1.72
CA LEU A 38 4.87 2.23 -2.53
C LEU A 38 5.97 3.21 -2.98
N SER A 39 6.09 4.40 -2.39
CA SER A 39 7.16 5.37 -2.70
C SER A 39 8.55 4.85 -2.29
N THR A 40 9.58 5.67 -2.51
CA THR A 40 11.03 5.36 -2.45
C THR A 40 11.44 4.41 -1.32
N THR A 41 10.87 4.52 -0.12
CA THR A 41 11.16 3.63 1.03
C THR A 41 10.79 2.17 0.78
N TYR A 42 9.70 1.91 0.05
CA TYR A 42 9.20 0.55 -0.22
C TYR A 42 9.96 -0.13 -1.35
N TYR A 43 10.37 0.64 -2.37
CA TYR A 43 11.26 0.12 -3.43
C TYR A 43 12.68 -0.15 -2.92
N ASN A 44 13.18 0.63 -1.96
CA ASN A 44 14.47 0.36 -1.31
C ASN A 44 14.49 -0.99 -0.55
N LEU A 45 13.33 -1.46 -0.05
CA LEU A 45 13.19 -2.79 0.56
C LEU A 45 13.29 -3.92 -0.48
N PHE A 46 12.83 -3.67 -1.71
CA PHE A 46 13.02 -4.58 -2.83
C PHE A 46 14.49 -4.66 -3.26
N ASP A 47 15.17 -3.52 -3.38
CA ASP A 47 16.58 -3.45 -3.81
C ASP A 47 17.55 -4.18 -2.88
N SER A 48 17.24 -4.26 -1.59
CA SER A 48 18.11 -4.89 -0.59
C SER A 48 17.94 -6.42 -0.47
N ASN A 49 16.78 -6.97 -0.89
CA ASN A 49 16.39 -8.33 -0.48
C ASN A 49 15.76 -9.23 -1.56
N LEU A 50 15.45 -8.72 -2.76
CA LEU A 50 14.88 -9.55 -3.84
C LEU A 50 15.73 -9.58 -5.10
N PHE A 51 15.84 -10.77 -5.70
CA PHE A 51 16.22 -10.93 -7.10
C PHE A 51 14.98 -10.64 -7.96
N TYR A 52 14.79 -9.37 -8.30
CA TYR A 52 13.74 -8.94 -9.22
C TYR A 52 14.32 -8.05 -10.32
N ASN A 53 13.71 -8.10 -11.50
CA ASN A 53 14.05 -7.23 -12.61
C ASN A 53 13.25 -5.93 -12.52
N PHE A 54 11.94 -6.06 -12.28
CA PHE A 54 11.07 -4.93 -12.07
C PHE A 54 9.81 -5.31 -11.27
N VAL A 55 9.24 -4.31 -10.61
CA VAL A 55 7.94 -4.38 -9.94
C VAL A 55 7.05 -3.29 -10.52
N MET A 56 5.78 -3.59 -10.70
CA MET A 56 4.79 -2.67 -11.27
C MET A 56 3.54 -2.66 -10.42
N LEU A 57 3.02 -1.46 -10.21
CA LEU A 57 1.65 -1.23 -9.76
C LEU A 57 0.78 -1.01 -10.99
N LEU A 58 -0.27 -1.79 -11.10
CA LEU A 58 -1.24 -1.75 -12.19
C LEU A 58 -2.61 -1.32 -11.67
N ASP A 59 -3.35 -0.57 -12.48
CA ASP A 59 -4.76 -0.28 -12.22
C ASP A 59 -5.66 -1.52 -12.47
N THR A 60 -6.96 -1.36 -12.28
CA THR A 60 -7.96 -2.40 -12.55
C THR A 60 -8.11 -2.77 -14.03
N ASN A 61 -7.57 -1.95 -14.93
CA ASN A 61 -7.51 -2.21 -16.37
C ASN A 61 -6.18 -2.82 -16.83
N LEU A 62 -5.27 -3.15 -15.89
CA LEU A 62 -3.93 -3.69 -16.11
C LEU A 62 -2.97 -2.70 -16.80
N SER A 63 -3.14 -1.40 -16.57
CA SER A 63 -2.25 -0.34 -17.05
C SER A 63 -1.23 0.03 -15.99
N ILE A 64 0.04 0.20 -16.35
CA ILE A 64 1.08 0.63 -15.41
C ILE A 64 0.76 2.02 -14.83
N VAL A 65 0.67 2.11 -13.50
CA VAL A 65 0.47 3.34 -12.73
C VAL A 65 1.80 3.87 -12.19
N SER A 66 2.64 2.96 -11.72
CA SER A 66 4.01 3.18 -11.29
C SER A 66 4.79 1.88 -11.42
N TYR A 67 6.11 1.99 -11.50
CA TYR A 67 6.98 0.83 -11.60
C TYR A 67 8.35 1.19 -11.04
N HIS A 68 9.09 0.17 -10.65
CA HIS A 68 10.48 0.28 -10.25
C HIS A 68 11.29 -0.81 -10.92
N ILE A 69 12.51 -0.44 -11.27
CA ILE A 69 13.39 -1.23 -12.12
C ILE A 69 14.69 -1.45 -11.38
N ASN A 70 15.08 -2.71 -11.23
CA ASN A 70 16.41 -3.06 -10.77
C ASN A 70 17.40 -2.92 -11.94
N ARG A 71 18.13 -1.79 -11.97
CA ARG A 71 19.05 -1.46 -13.07
C ARG A 71 20.20 -2.46 -13.25
N GLU A 72 20.56 -3.20 -12.21
CA GLU A 72 21.64 -4.20 -12.29
C GLU A 72 21.18 -5.48 -12.99
N LEU A 73 19.90 -5.85 -12.84
CA LEU A 73 19.35 -7.10 -13.35
C LEU A 73 18.53 -6.93 -14.63
N MET A 74 18.31 -5.70 -15.10
CA MET A 74 17.46 -5.44 -16.27
C MET A 74 17.97 -6.03 -17.57
N ILE A 75 17.02 -6.55 -18.34
CA ILE A 75 17.24 -6.92 -19.73
C ILE A 75 17.00 -5.67 -20.59
N SER A 76 17.95 -5.34 -21.47
CA SER A 76 17.96 -4.12 -22.30
C SER A 76 16.75 -3.94 -23.22
N ASN A 77 15.93 -4.98 -23.41
CA ASN A 77 14.92 -5.03 -24.46
C ASN A 77 13.48 -4.79 -23.95
N ILE A 78 13.29 -4.60 -22.63
CA ILE A 78 11.96 -4.36 -22.04
C ILE A 78 11.79 -2.88 -21.72
N ASN A 79 10.95 -2.21 -22.50
CA ASN A 79 10.63 -0.79 -22.31
C ASN A 79 9.34 -0.64 -21.50
N LEU A 80 9.47 -0.46 -20.19
CA LEU A 80 8.35 -0.13 -19.31
C LEU A 80 8.06 1.37 -19.35
N CYS A 81 6.78 1.71 -19.44
CA CYS A 81 6.31 3.09 -19.33
C CYS A 81 4.94 3.12 -18.66
N GLN A 82 4.62 4.27 -18.04
CA GLN A 82 3.30 4.47 -17.46
C GLN A 82 2.22 4.36 -18.54
N GLY A 83 1.12 3.69 -18.23
CA GLY A 83 0.02 3.44 -19.15
C GLY A 83 0.17 2.22 -20.03
N LEU A 84 1.35 1.56 -20.04
CA LEU A 84 1.51 0.31 -20.77
C LEU A 84 0.52 -0.75 -20.26
N ASN A 85 -0.25 -1.35 -21.17
CA ASN A 85 -1.37 -2.21 -20.82
C ASN A 85 -1.03 -3.71 -20.92
N PHE A 86 -1.32 -4.46 -19.87
CA PHE A 86 -1.03 -5.89 -19.69
C PHE A 86 -2.24 -6.80 -19.88
N ARG A 87 -3.33 -6.33 -20.51
CA ARG A 87 -4.41 -7.23 -20.90
C ARG A 87 -3.91 -8.27 -21.90
N GLU A 88 -4.54 -9.45 -21.85
CA GLU A 88 -4.20 -10.59 -22.71
C GLU A 88 -4.22 -10.23 -24.20
N GLU A 89 -5.17 -9.41 -24.63
CA GLU A 89 -5.28 -8.91 -26.01
C GLU A 89 -4.08 -8.04 -26.47
N ASN A 90 -3.30 -7.49 -25.54
CA ASN A 90 -2.16 -6.61 -25.83
C ASN A 90 -0.79 -7.26 -25.53
N MET A 91 -0.76 -8.22 -24.59
CA MET A 91 0.47 -8.83 -24.10
C MET A 91 0.49 -10.36 -24.20
N GLY A 92 -0.59 -11.02 -24.59
CA GLY A 92 -0.77 -12.46 -24.45
C GLY A 92 -0.96 -12.88 -22.98
N ILE A 93 -1.12 -14.19 -22.76
CA ILE A 93 -1.33 -14.73 -21.41
C ILE A 93 -0.07 -14.52 -20.56
N SER A 94 -0.26 -13.93 -19.37
CA SER A 94 0.77 -13.69 -18.34
C SER A 94 0.19 -13.89 -16.93
N SER A 95 1.02 -13.83 -15.89
CA SER A 95 0.52 -13.84 -14.50
C SER A 95 -0.45 -12.68 -14.23
N VAL A 96 -0.30 -11.58 -14.96
CA VAL A 96 -1.12 -10.37 -14.79
C VAL A 96 -2.54 -10.60 -15.29
N SER A 97 -2.69 -11.13 -16.51
CA SER A 97 -4.01 -11.42 -17.09
C SER A 97 -4.70 -12.56 -16.34
N GLU A 98 -3.97 -13.60 -15.94
CA GLU A 98 -4.50 -14.68 -15.11
C GLU A 98 -5.02 -14.18 -13.76
N CYS A 99 -4.28 -13.26 -13.13
CA CYS A 99 -4.68 -12.66 -11.85
C CYS A 99 -5.99 -11.86 -11.97
N LEU A 100 -6.21 -11.16 -13.10
CA LEU A 100 -7.46 -10.47 -13.38
C LEU A 100 -8.64 -11.45 -13.49
N HIS A 101 -8.45 -12.61 -14.11
CA HIS A 101 -9.51 -13.61 -14.26
C HIS A 101 -9.83 -14.35 -12.96
N LYS A 102 -8.79 -14.77 -12.23
CA LYS A 102 -8.94 -15.59 -11.03
C LYS A 102 -9.21 -14.79 -9.76
N GLN A 103 -8.84 -13.51 -9.73
CA GLN A 103 -8.89 -12.66 -8.52
C GLN A 103 -8.06 -13.26 -7.35
N GLU A 104 -7.00 -14.01 -7.69
CA GLU A 104 -6.11 -14.68 -6.75
C GLU A 104 -4.66 -14.47 -7.15
N ILE A 105 -3.73 -14.75 -6.23
CA ILE A 105 -2.29 -14.68 -6.50
C ILE A 105 -1.93 -15.63 -7.63
N CYS A 106 -1.40 -15.09 -8.72
CA CYS A 106 -1.00 -15.86 -9.89
C CYS A 106 0.52 -15.83 -10.05
N THR A 107 1.12 -17.00 -10.21
CA THR A 107 2.54 -17.14 -10.56
C THR A 107 2.64 -17.86 -11.89
N MET A 108 3.50 -17.37 -12.77
CA MET A 108 3.71 -17.94 -14.08
C MET A 108 5.21 -18.12 -14.34
N GLN A 109 5.58 -19.31 -14.77
CA GLN A 109 6.95 -19.64 -15.14
C GLN A 109 7.29 -19.01 -16.49
N TYR A 110 8.57 -18.68 -16.70
CA TYR A 110 9.04 -18.00 -17.92
C TYR A 110 8.56 -18.63 -19.23
N TYR A 111 8.52 -19.97 -19.33
CA TYR A 111 8.11 -20.70 -20.53
C TYR A 111 6.60 -20.69 -20.78
N GLN A 112 5.80 -20.25 -19.81
CA GLN A 112 4.35 -20.14 -19.93
C GLN A 112 3.91 -18.77 -20.48
N ASN A 113 4.77 -17.75 -20.40
CA ASN A 113 4.49 -16.42 -20.93
C ASN A 113 4.42 -16.45 -22.47
N GLU A 114 3.29 -15.99 -23.02
CA GLU A 114 3.08 -15.97 -24.48
C GLU A 114 3.78 -14.80 -25.17
N ASN A 115 4.10 -13.76 -24.40
CA ASN A 115 4.86 -12.61 -24.87
C ASN A 115 6.34 -12.93 -25.00
N ILE A 116 6.89 -12.74 -26.19
CA ILE A 116 8.31 -13.00 -26.46
C ILE A 116 9.22 -12.12 -25.60
N ALA A 117 8.82 -10.88 -25.29
CA ALA A 117 9.63 -9.96 -24.48
C ALA A 117 9.82 -10.43 -23.02
N PHE A 118 8.91 -11.27 -22.52
CA PHE A 118 8.91 -11.76 -21.14
C PHE A 118 9.25 -13.26 -21.03
N GLN A 119 9.63 -13.92 -22.14
CA GLN A 119 9.92 -15.36 -22.16
C GLN A 119 11.13 -15.80 -21.33
N CYS A 120 11.94 -14.88 -20.78
CA CYS A 120 13.04 -15.21 -19.86
C CYS A 120 12.69 -14.90 -18.39
N LEU A 121 11.48 -14.42 -18.12
CA LEU A 121 11.08 -13.89 -16.83
C LEU A 121 9.97 -14.72 -16.23
N THR A 122 10.20 -15.25 -15.04
CA THR A 122 9.13 -15.74 -14.17
C THR A 122 8.45 -14.51 -13.54
N ASN A 123 7.14 -14.56 -13.41
CA ASN A 123 6.33 -13.45 -12.92
C ASN A 123 5.32 -13.89 -11.88
N CYS A 124 5.05 -12.99 -10.94
CA CYS A 124 4.05 -13.18 -9.90
C CYS A 124 3.21 -11.90 -9.79
N THR A 125 1.90 -12.06 -9.77
CA THR A 125 0.95 -10.96 -9.66
C THR A 125 -0.01 -11.23 -8.52
N ILE A 126 -0.27 -10.19 -7.72
CA ILE A 126 -1.12 -10.24 -6.54
C ILE A 126 -2.18 -9.15 -6.67
N PRO A 127 -3.48 -9.47 -6.49
CA PRO A 127 -4.52 -8.46 -6.44
C PRO A 127 -4.43 -7.71 -5.11
N ILE A 128 -4.58 -6.39 -5.15
CA ILE A 128 -4.74 -5.56 -3.95
C ILE A 128 -6.24 -5.36 -3.75
N ILE A 129 -6.75 -5.89 -2.64
CA ILE A 129 -8.17 -5.91 -2.31
C ILE A 129 -8.41 -4.97 -1.13
N ILE A 130 -9.36 -4.05 -1.29
CA ILE A 130 -9.83 -3.17 -0.23
C ILE A 130 -11.35 -3.29 -0.17
N ASN A 131 -11.90 -3.59 1.02
CA ASN A 131 -13.35 -3.76 1.23
C ASN A 131 -13.97 -4.74 0.22
N ASP A 132 -13.37 -5.91 0.07
CA ASP A 132 -13.77 -6.98 -0.87
C ASP A 132 -13.79 -6.60 -2.36
N LYS A 133 -13.16 -5.48 -2.73
CA LYS A 133 -13.00 -5.04 -4.11
C LYS A 133 -11.54 -4.93 -4.49
N THR A 134 -11.18 -5.51 -5.63
CA THR A 134 -9.85 -5.34 -6.21
C THR A 134 -9.69 -3.92 -6.73
N VAL A 135 -8.76 -3.17 -6.15
CA VAL A 135 -8.49 -1.77 -6.48
C VAL A 135 -7.25 -1.61 -7.37
N ALA A 136 -6.34 -2.58 -7.33
CA ALA A 136 -5.07 -2.54 -8.07
C ALA A 136 -4.47 -3.95 -8.16
N TYR A 137 -3.41 -4.09 -8.95
CA TYR A 137 -2.57 -5.28 -8.97
C TYR A 137 -1.12 -4.91 -8.77
N LEU A 138 -0.41 -5.68 -7.94
CA LEU A 138 1.03 -5.59 -7.80
C LEU A 138 1.67 -6.77 -8.53
N SER A 139 2.59 -6.50 -9.45
CA SER A 139 3.25 -7.54 -10.23
C SER A 139 4.77 -7.41 -10.15
N THR A 140 5.46 -8.53 -10.01
CA THR A 140 6.92 -8.61 -10.13
C THR A 140 7.32 -9.55 -11.27
N PHE A 141 8.44 -9.21 -11.91
CA PHE A 141 9.10 -10.03 -12.91
C PHE A 141 10.55 -10.21 -12.52
N PHE A 142 11.06 -11.42 -12.69
CA PHE A 142 12.43 -11.76 -12.34
C PHE A 142 13.00 -12.83 -13.27
N MET A 143 14.31 -12.77 -13.51
CA MET A 143 15.01 -13.76 -14.33
C MET A 143 14.85 -15.15 -13.75
N HIS A 144 14.50 -16.10 -14.62
CA HIS A 144 14.44 -17.50 -14.23
C HIS A 144 15.77 -17.97 -13.66
N SER A 145 15.72 -18.54 -12.46
CA SER A 145 16.86 -19.07 -11.73
C SER A 145 16.43 -20.19 -10.77
N LYS A 146 17.41 -20.83 -10.11
CA LYS A 146 17.13 -21.77 -9.02
C LYS A 146 16.47 -21.12 -7.79
N TYR A 147 16.36 -19.79 -7.75
CA TYR A 147 15.79 -19.03 -6.63
C TYR A 147 14.35 -18.56 -6.88
N ASP A 148 13.72 -18.96 -7.97
CA ASP A 148 12.36 -18.52 -8.35
C ASP A 148 11.35 -18.68 -7.20
N ALA A 149 11.34 -19.84 -6.54
CA ALA A 149 10.44 -20.09 -5.42
C ALA A 149 10.66 -19.13 -4.24
N ILE A 150 11.92 -18.78 -3.97
CA ILE A 150 12.28 -17.84 -2.90
C ILE A 150 11.81 -16.43 -3.27
N SER A 151 12.09 -15.97 -4.50
CA SER A 151 11.63 -14.66 -4.98
C SER A 151 10.11 -14.51 -4.92
N VAL A 152 9.36 -15.53 -5.33
CA VAL A 152 7.89 -15.53 -5.24
C VAL A 152 7.42 -15.47 -3.78
N ASN A 153 8.03 -16.25 -2.89
CA ASN A 153 7.64 -16.26 -1.47
C ASN A 153 7.92 -14.93 -0.79
N TYR A 154 9.08 -14.31 -1.06
CA TYR A 154 9.36 -12.96 -0.60
C TYR A 154 8.33 -11.97 -1.11
N PHE A 155 8.02 -11.97 -2.41
CA PHE A 155 7.02 -11.08 -2.98
C PHE A 155 5.64 -11.25 -2.33
N LYS A 156 5.21 -12.49 -2.08
CA LYS A 156 3.96 -12.79 -1.35
C LYS A 156 3.98 -12.26 0.08
N MET A 157 5.08 -12.41 0.80
CA MET A 157 5.26 -11.86 2.15
C MET A 157 5.11 -10.33 2.13
N TYR A 158 5.77 -9.65 1.19
CA TYR A 158 5.68 -8.19 1.03
C TYR A 158 4.27 -7.71 0.69
N ALA A 159 3.56 -8.42 -0.18
CA ALA A 159 2.19 -8.06 -0.52
C ALA A 159 1.24 -8.23 0.68
N LYS A 160 1.44 -9.26 1.52
CA LYS A 160 0.69 -9.42 2.76
C LYS A 160 0.95 -8.29 3.75
N LEU A 161 2.18 -7.80 3.83
CA LEU A 161 2.53 -6.64 4.66
C LEU A 161 1.87 -5.35 4.12
N LEU A 162 1.87 -5.15 2.80
CA LEU A 162 1.17 -4.04 2.16
C LEU A 162 -0.33 -4.09 2.47
N ASP A 163 -0.97 -5.25 2.29
CA ASP A 163 -2.38 -5.46 2.59
C ASP A 163 -2.71 -5.11 4.06
N SER A 164 -1.92 -5.60 5.01
CA SER A 164 -2.11 -5.26 6.43
C SER A 164 -1.97 -3.75 6.72
N THR A 165 -1.05 -3.07 6.02
CA THR A 165 -0.82 -1.63 6.18
C THR A 165 -1.98 -0.82 5.60
N LEU A 166 -2.50 -1.22 4.44
CA LEU A 166 -3.64 -0.58 3.79
C LEU A 166 -4.93 -0.79 4.58
N GLN A 167 -5.16 -2.00 5.11
CA GLN A 167 -6.29 -2.29 5.99
C GLN A 167 -6.24 -1.44 7.26
N PHE A 168 -5.07 -1.29 7.87
CA PHE A 168 -4.90 -0.40 9.02
C PHE A 168 -5.21 1.07 8.68
N HIS A 169 -4.74 1.55 7.53
CA HIS A 169 -5.04 2.91 7.07
C HIS A 169 -6.55 3.12 6.82
N ASN A 170 -7.23 2.17 6.17
CA ASN A 170 -8.68 2.23 5.94
C ASN A 170 -9.48 2.17 7.25
N LEU A 171 -9.07 1.32 8.20
CA LEU A 171 -9.65 1.30 9.55
C LEU A 171 -9.49 2.66 10.22
N LYS A 172 -8.31 3.29 10.13
CA LYS A 172 -8.06 4.63 10.67
C LYS A 172 -9.00 5.66 10.03
N LEU A 173 -9.16 5.65 8.71
CA LEU A 173 -10.09 6.55 8.00
C LEU A 173 -11.54 6.33 8.40
N ASN A 174 -12.00 5.07 8.48
CA ASN A 174 -13.39 4.75 8.84
C ASN A 174 -13.71 5.14 10.29
N ILE A 175 -12.81 4.84 11.23
CA ILE A 175 -12.93 5.27 12.64
C ILE A 175 -12.95 6.79 12.71
N THR A 176 -12.11 7.45 11.93
CA THR A 176 -12.07 8.91 11.85
C THR A 176 -13.38 9.48 11.32
N GLU A 177 -13.89 8.99 10.19
CA GLU A 177 -15.15 9.45 9.61
C GLU A 177 -16.33 9.21 10.56
N TYR A 178 -16.37 8.05 11.21
CA TYR A 178 -17.38 7.73 12.21
C TYR A 178 -17.28 8.69 13.39
N ALA A 179 -16.10 8.89 13.97
CA ALA A 179 -15.87 9.85 15.04
C ALA A 179 -16.25 11.28 14.59
N CYS A 180 -15.93 11.68 13.37
CA CYS A 180 -16.36 12.95 12.79
C CYS A 180 -17.89 13.10 12.81
N LYS A 181 -18.62 12.06 12.38
CA LYS A 181 -20.08 12.09 12.33
C LYS A 181 -20.75 12.00 13.69
N THR A 182 -20.20 11.21 14.62
CA THR A 182 -20.86 10.92 15.90
C THR A 182 -20.35 11.75 17.07
N MET A 183 -19.12 12.23 17.01
CA MET A 183 -18.42 12.92 18.10
C MET A 183 -17.96 14.33 17.74
N LEU A 184 -17.87 14.70 16.45
CA LEU A 184 -17.41 16.03 16.02
C LEU A 184 -18.47 17.01 15.44
N PRO A 185 -19.80 16.94 15.64
CA PRO A 185 -20.65 18.07 15.24
C PRO A 185 -20.28 19.38 15.97
N SER A 186 -19.48 19.31 17.06
CA SER A 186 -19.03 20.45 17.86
C SER A 186 -17.51 20.54 18.06
N PHE A 187 -16.69 19.65 17.50
CA PHE A 187 -15.25 19.65 17.74
C PHE A 187 -14.56 20.65 16.82
N SER A 188 -13.91 21.68 17.38
CA SER A 188 -13.10 22.58 16.57
C SER A 188 -11.76 21.91 16.29
N MET A 189 -11.35 21.87 15.01
CA MET A 189 -10.00 21.46 14.61
C MET A 189 -8.98 22.55 14.94
N GLU A 190 -9.17 23.30 16.03
CA GLU A 190 -8.18 24.25 16.50
C GLU A 190 -7.02 23.47 17.10
N SER A 191 -5.83 23.69 16.55
CA SER A 191 -4.61 23.09 17.05
C SER A 191 -4.36 23.56 18.49
N LEU A 192 -4.26 22.61 19.42
CA LEU A 192 -3.75 22.87 20.76
C LEU A 192 -2.31 23.37 20.69
N SER A 193 -2.01 24.39 21.49
CA SER A 193 -0.64 24.88 21.67
C SER A 193 0.24 23.84 22.38
N PHE A 194 1.56 24.04 22.33
CA PHE A 194 2.49 23.13 23.00
C PHE A 194 2.19 22.97 24.50
N CYS A 195 1.95 24.07 25.20
CA CYS A 195 1.61 24.03 26.63
C CYS A 195 0.26 23.35 26.90
N GLU A 196 -0.73 23.55 26.02
CA GLU A 196 -2.03 22.87 26.13
C GLU A 196 -1.88 21.36 25.93
N LEU A 197 -1.02 20.93 25.00
CA LEU A 197 -0.70 19.51 24.78
C LEU A 197 0.01 18.89 25.99
N GLU A 198 0.95 19.60 26.60
CA GLU A 198 1.61 19.13 27.83
C GLU A 198 0.61 18.95 28.97
N VAL A 199 -0.28 19.92 29.19
CA VAL A 199 -1.32 19.79 30.21
C VAL A 199 -2.28 18.65 29.88
N LEU A 200 -2.69 18.51 28.62
CA LEU A 200 -3.58 17.43 28.17
C LEU A 200 -2.97 16.03 28.38
N ASP A 201 -1.68 15.86 28.09
CA ASP A 201 -0.95 14.60 28.36
C ASP A 201 -0.96 14.25 29.85
N GLN A 202 -0.79 15.24 30.73
CA GLN A 202 -0.88 15.00 32.17
C GLN A 202 -2.31 14.70 32.66
N ILE A 203 -3.34 15.29 32.03
CA ILE A 203 -4.76 14.94 32.29
C ILE A 203 -5.00 13.47 31.93
N ASN A 204 -4.51 13.02 30.77
CA ASN A 204 -4.66 11.63 30.31
C ASN A 204 -3.98 10.62 31.22
N LYS A 205 -2.93 11.04 31.93
CA LYS A 205 -2.25 10.23 32.97
C LYS A 205 -3.00 10.19 34.30
N GLY A 206 -4.16 10.87 34.41
CA GLY A 206 -5.02 10.86 35.59
C GLY A 206 -4.59 11.82 36.71
N TYR A 207 -3.63 12.70 36.46
CA TYR A 207 -3.10 13.58 37.49
C TYR A 207 -4.06 14.71 37.85
N THR A 208 -4.03 15.19 39.09
CA THR A 208 -4.82 16.35 39.55
C THR A 208 -4.17 17.67 39.14
N ASN A 209 -4.92 18.78 39.11
CA ASN A 209 -4.35 20.08 38.72
C ASN A 209 -3.14 20.50 39.59
N LYS A 210 -3.15 20.13 40.86
CA LYS A 210 -2.03 20.37 41.79
C LYS A 210 -0.79 19.55 41.43
N GLU A 211 -0.97 18.29 41.05
CA GLU A 211 0.13 17.42 40.61
C GLU A 211 0.70 17.88 39.26
N ILE A 212 -0.17 18.29 38.33
CA ILE A 212 0.23 18.85 37.03
C ILE A 212 1.06 20.12 37.23
N ALA A 213 0.60 21.02 38.11
CA ALA A 213 1.29 22.26 38.46
C ALA A 213 2.72 21.98 38.96
N ASN A 214 2.86 21.01 39.86
CA ASN A 214 4.17 20.60 40.38
C ASN A 214 5.07 19.99 39.30
N ARG A 215 4.51 19.19 38.38
CA ARG A 215 5.29 18.54 37.30
C ARG A 215 5.75 19.49 36.21
N LEU A 216 4.90 20.45 35.85
CA LEU A 216 5.18 21.43 34.79
C LEU A 216 5.83 22.71 35.33
N PHE A 217 6.08 22.79 36.65
CA PHE A 217 6.65 23.97 37.32
C PHE A 217 5.85 25.26 37.07
N ILE A 218 4.52 25.16 37.08
CA ILE A 218 3.57 26.28 36.91
C ILE A 218 2.58 26.34 38.07
N SER A 219 1.82 27.43 38.19
CA SER A 219 0.81 27.54 39.26
C SER A 219 -0.41 26.65 39.00
N GLU A 220 -1.09 26.19 40.06
CA GLU A 220 -2.35 25.43 39.93
C GLU A 220 -3.43 26.23 39.19
N ASN A 221 -3.45 27.56 39.36
CA ASN A 221 -4.36 28.43 38.63
C ASN A 221 -4.05 28.47 37.13
N THR A 222 -2.76 28.45 36.77
CA THR A 222 -2.33 28.35 35.37
C THR A 222 -2.81 27.02 34.75
N VAL A 223 -2.71 25.92 35.48
CA VAL A 223 -3.26 24.62 35.03
C VAL A 223 -4.77 24.69 34.84
N LYS A 224 -5.52 25.29 35.78
CA LYS A 224 -6.97 25.49 35.65
C LYS A 224 -7.33 26.26 34.38
N SER A 225 -6.60 27.34 34.09
CA SER A 225 -6.79 28.09 32.85
C SER A 225 -6.54 27.24 31.61
N TYR A 226 -5.46 26.46 31.57
CA TYR A 226 -5.21 25.54 30.45
C TYR A 226 -6.29 24.48 30.31
N VAL A 227 -6.73 23.86 31.41
CA VAL A 227 -7.83 22.88 31.39
C VAL A 227 -9.11 23.50 30.82
N GLN A 228 -9.43 24.74 31.19
CA GLN A 228 -10.61 25.44 30.67
C GLN A 228 -10.50 25.74 29.17
N ILE A 229 -9.33 26.20 28.70
CA ILE A 229 -9.06 26.44 27.28
C ILE A 229 -9.15 25.13 26.49
N ILE A 230 -8.53 24.05 26.98
CA ILE A 230 -8.61 22.72 26.38
C ILE A 230 -10.06 22.24 26.31
N SER A 231 -10.83 22.42 27.39
CA SER A 231 -12.25 22.05 27.44
C SER A 231 -13.07 22.79 26.38
N GLN A 232 -12.80 24.08 26.17
CA GLN A 232 -13.46 24.88 25.13
C GLN A 232 -13.08 24.43 23.72
N LYS A 233 -11.78 24.22 23.46
CA LYS A 233 -11.29 23.78 22.15
C LYS A 233 -11.77 22.37 21.78
N LEU A 234 -11.83 21.47 22.76
CA LEU A 234 -12.32 20.10 22.57
C LEU A 234 -13.83 19.95 22.79
N SER A 235 -14.57 21.06 22.99
CA SER A 235 -16.01 21.10 23.27
C SER A 235 -16.45 20.09 24.35
N CYS A 236 -15.72 20.06 25.44
CA CYS A 236 -15.95 19.20 26.59
C CYS A 236 -16.57 19.98 27.75
N GLU A 237 -17.43 19.32 28.53
CA GLU A 237 -18.06 19.86 29.74
C GLU A 237 -17.34 19.43 31.01
N ASN A 238 -16.63 18.29 30.98
CA ASN A 238 -15.96 17.75 32.14
C ASN A 238 -14.62 17.09 31.81
N ARG A 239 -13.81 16.86 32.85
CA ARG A 239 -12.46 16.30 32.74
C ARG A 239 -12.44 14.91 32.11
N THR A 240 -13.47 14.10 32.36
CA THR A 240 -13.58 12.76 31.77
C THR A 240 -13.79 12.85 30.27
N GLN A 241 -14.65 13.76 29.81
CA GLN A 241 -14.82 14.05 28.39
C GLN A 241 -13.53 14.58 27.76
N ILE A 242 -12.78 15.47 28.45
CA ILE A 242 -11.45 15.91 27.99
C ILE A 242 -10.53 14.70 27.77
N ALA A 243 -10.47 13.77 28.72
CA ALA A 243 -9.61 12.59 28.63
C ALA A 243 -10.03 11.62 27.51
N VAL A 244 -11.32 11.49 27.22
CA VAL A 244 -11.82 10.67 26.10
C VAL A 244 -11.58 11.36 24.75
N ASN A 245 -11.94 12.64 24.65
CA ASN A 245 -11.81 13.42 23.43
C ASN A 245 -10.35 13.71 23.06
N SER A 246 -9.43 13.70 24.03
CA SER A 246 -8.00 13.80 23.76
C SER A 246 -7.46 12.64 22.93
N VAL A 247 -8.00 11.43 23.11
CA VAL A 247 -7.61 10.25 22.32
C VAL A 247 -8.00 10.46 20.86
N LEU A 248 -9.22 10.97 20.62
CA LEU A 248 -9.69 11.33 19.28
C LEU A 248 -8.84 12.45 18.68
N TYR A 249 -8.55 13.49 19.46
CA TYR A 249 -7.66 14.59 19.06
C TYR A 249 -6.28 14.06 18.61
N SER A 250 -5.70 13.13 19.37
CA SER A 250 -4.43 12.49 19.02
C SER A 250 -4.53 11.70 17.72
N ILE A 251 -5.58 10.92 17.50
CA ILE A 251 -5.78 10.15 16.26
C ILE A 251 -5.86 11.10 15.05
N LEU A 252 -6.61 12.19 15.18
CA LEU A 252 -6.82 13.19 14.12
C LEU A 252 -5.56 14.01 13.80
N LYS A 253 -4.72 14.35 14.79
CA LYS A 253 -3.50 15.14 14.59
C LYS A 253 -2.44 14.45 13.72
N TYR A 254 -2.44 13.12 13.69
CA TYR A 254 -1.49 12.30 12.91
C TYR A 254 -2.09 11.80 11.59
N ILE A 255 -3.14 12.44 11.09
CA ILE A 255 -3.69 12.28 9.74
C ILE A 255 -3.32 13.53 8.94
#